data_AF-A0AA96FMI4-F1
#
_entry.id   AF-A0AA96FMI4-F1
#
_cell.length_a   1.000
_cell.length_b   1.000
_cell.length_c   1.000
_cell.angle_alpha   90.00
_cell.angle_beta   90.00
_cell.angle_gamma   90.00
#
_symmetry.space_group_name_H-M   'P 1'
#
loop_
_entity.id
_entity.type
_entity.pdbx_description
1 polymer ?
#
loop_
_entity_poly.entity_id
_entity_poly.type
_entity_poly.pdbx_seq_one_letter_code
_entity_poly.pdbx_strand_id
1 'polypeptide(L)'
;MRTPGDEASSSAARVSEAAARLGQDAADLARREVRAVQGDLMAGLRRFEAGGALLGGAGVCGILAVWAAHETVLRGLERVMPRGRAAAVLTCAYGSAAAALAVAARDRVNAAADAAADALEKEADGMRAGAAAPRPEEPGA
;
A
#
# COMPACT_ATOMS: atom_id res chain seq x y z
N MET A 1 -53.82 -30.20 24.26
CA MET A 1 -52.60 -30.91 23.82
C MET A 1 -51.78 -29.94 22.98
N ARG A 2 -50.68 -29.37 23.50
CA ARG A 2 -49.72 -28.61 22.68
C ARG A 2 -48.76 -29.61 22.04
N THR A 3 -48.55 -29.51 20.74
CA THR A 3 -47.72 -30.43 19.97
C THR A 3 -46.24 -30.08 20.14
N PRO A 4 -45.34 -31.08 20.25
CA PRO A 4 -43.89 -30.88 20.42
C PRO A 4 -43.21 -30.03 19.31
N GLY A 5 -43.87 -29.79 18.17
CA GLY A 5 -43.33 -29.02 17.05
C GLY A 5 -43.26 -27.50 17.25
N ASP A 6 -44.09 -26.92 18.12
CA ASP A 6 -44.12 -25.47 18.35
C ASP A 6 -42.92 -24.98 19.19
N GLU A 7 -42.47 -25.79 20.16
CA GLU A 7 -41.32 -25.47 21.03
C GLU A 7 -40.01 -25.46 20.23
N ALA A 8 -39.84 -26.40 19.29
CA ALA A 8 -38.66 -26.47 18.42
C ALA A 8 -38.60 -25.27 17.45
N SER A 9 -39.75 -24.85 16.91
CA SER A 9 -39.86 -23.66 16.05
C SER A 9 -39.55 -22.36 16.80
N SER A 10 -40.04 -22.24 18.05
CA SER A 10 -39.74 -21.11 18.93
C SER A 10 -38.25 -21.00 19.28
N SER A 11 -37.60 -22.14 19.58
CA SER A 11 -36.16 -22.17 19.85
C SER A 11 -35.32 -21.80 18.63
N ALA A 12 -35.70 -22.29 17.44
CA ALA A 12 -35.04 -21.92 16.19
C ALA A 12 -35.18 -20.42 15.89
N ALA A 13 -36.36 -19.83 16.13
CA ALA A 13 -36.61 -18.40 15.99
C ALA A 13 -35.78 -17.55 16.98
N ARG A 14 -35.56 -18.03 18.20
CA ARG A 14 -34.73 -17.35 19.20
C ARG A 14 -33.24 -17.36 18.83
N VAL A 15 -32.76 -18.47 18.27
CA VAL A 15 -31.36 -18.58 17.80
C VAL A 15 -31.13 -17.70 16.57
N SER A 16 -32.06 -17.66 15.62
CA SER A 16 -31.96 -16.78 14.46
C SER A 16 -31.98 -15.30 14.87
N GLU A 17 -32.78 -14.92 15.87
CA GLU A 17 -32.79 -13.54 16.37
C GLU A 17 -31.50 -13.16 17.14
N ALA A 18 -30.93 -14.09 17.91
CA ALA A 18 -29.64 -13.86 18.55
C ALA A 18 -28.50 -13.70 17.53
N ALA A 19 -28.49 -14.53 16.49
CA ALA A 19 -27.53 -14.43 15.39
C ALA A 19 -27.69 -13.11 14.61
N ALA A 20 -28.93 -12.66 14.38
CA ALA A 20 -29.20 -11.37 13.74
C ALA A 20 -28.68 -10.18 14.57
N ARG A 21 -28.86 -10.23 15.90
CA ARG A 21 -28.35 -9.19 16.83
C ARG A 21 -26.83 -9.14 16.85
N LEU A 22 -26.16 -10.28 16.96
CA LEU A 22 -24.69 -10.37 16.90
C LEU A 22 -24.13 -9.88 15.55
N GLY A 23 -24.81 -10.20 14.44
CA GLY A 23 -24.46 -9.69 13.12
C GLY A 23 -24.60 -8.17 13.02
N GLN A 24 -25.64 -7.59 13.65
CA GLN A 24 -25.81 -6.14 13.72
C GLN A 24 -24.73 -5.47 14.58
N ASP A 25 -24.37 -6.05 15.73
CA ASP A 25 -23.32 -5.50 16.59
C ASP A 25 -21.94 -5.56 15.93
N ALA A 26 -21.63 -6.69 15.25
CA ALA A 26 -20.39 -6.83 14.48
C ALA A 26 -20.34 -5.85 13.30
N ALA A 27 -21.47 -5.63 12.61
CA ALA A 27 -21.55 -4.66 11.53
C ALA A 27 -21.39 -3.22 12.03
N ASP A 28 -21.93 -2.88 13.21
CA ASP A 28 -21.78 -1.56 13.80
C ASP A 28 -20.36 -1.31 14.31
N LEU A 29 -19.67 -2.32 14.84
CA LEU A 29 -18.27 -2.23 15.22
C LEU A 29 -17.37 -2.07 13.99
N ALA A 30 -17.58 -2.90 12.95
CA ALA A 30 -16.86 -2.78 11.69
C ALA A 30 -17.03 -1.39 11.05
N ARG A 31 -18.25 -0.82 11.08
CA ARG A 31 -18.48 0.54 10.58
C ARG A 31 -17.74 1.62 11.40
N ARG A 32 -17.60 1.44 12.71
CA ARG A 32 -16.84 2.36 13.57
C ARG A 32 -15.34 2.29 13.30
N GLU A 33 -14.79 1.09 13.20
CA GLU A 33 -13.36 0.92 12.85
C GLU A 33 -13.06 1.41 11.45
N VAL A 34 -13.91 1.12 10.46
CA VAL A 34 -13.74 1.64 9.09
C VAL A 34 -13.71 3.16 9.09
N ARG A 35 -14.58 3.83 9.86
CA ARG A 35 -14.57 5.31 9.97
C ARG A 35 -13.31 5.84 10.66
N ALA A 36 -12.82 5.16 11.68
CA ALA A 36 -11.58 5.53 12.37
C ALA A 36 -10.37 5.38 11.44
N VAL A 37 -10.23 4.22 10.80
CA VAL A 37 -9.16 3.91 9.84
C VAL A 37 -9.22 4.82 8.62
N GLN A 38 -10.42 5.18 8.14
CA GLN A 38 -10.57 6.11 7.02
C GLN A 38 -10.07 7.51 7.36
N GLY A 39 -10.23 7.97 8.60
CA GLY A 39 -9.70 9.26 9.07
C GLY A 39 -8.17 9.30 9.07
N ASP A 40 -7.54 8.25 9.60
CA ASP A 40 -6.08 8.13 9.64
C ASP A 40 -5.50 7.90 8.24
N LEU A 41 -6.17 7.11 7.40
CA LEU A 41 -5.81 6.94 6.00
C LEU A 41 -5.90 8.26 5.24
N MET A 42 -6.95 9.07 5.42
CA MET A 42 -7.07 10.38 4.77
C MET A 42 -6.03 11.38 5.28
N ALA A 43 -5.74 11.37 6.58
CA ALA A 43 -4.70 12.22 7.16
C ALA A 43 -3.31 11.84 6.65
N GLY A 44 -3.04 10.53 6.53
CA GLY A 44 -1.86 9.98 5.86
C GLY A 44 -1.80 10.39 4.39
N LEU A 45 -2.90 10.18 3.64
CA LEU A 45 -3.00 10.53 2.22
C LEU A 45 -2.72 12.01 1.97
N ARG A 46 -3.33 12.92 2.75
CA ARG A 46 -3.10 14.37 2.62
C ARG A 46 -1.65 14.77 2.85
N ARG A 47 -0.94 14.06 3.73
CA ARG A 47 0.48 14.30 3.97
C ARG A 47 1.34 13.79 2.82
N PHE A 48 0.90 12.74 2.14
CA PHE A 48 1.51 12.22 0.91
C PHE A 48 1.11 13.01 -0.35
N GLU A 49 -0.05 13.66 -0.40
CA GLU A 49 -0.55 14.40 -1.57
C GLU A 49 0.40 15.50 -2.02
N ALA A 50 0.97 16.26 -1.08
CA ALA A 50 1.91 17.34 -1.40
C ALA A 50 3.18 16.82 -2.08
N GLY A 51 3.73 15.69 -1.60
CA GLY A 51 4.86 15.02 -2.22
C GLY A 51 4.49 14.33 -3.54
N GLY A 52 3.31 13.73 -3.60
CA GLY A 52 2.79 13.01 -4.76
C GLY A 52 2.53 13.91 -5.97
N ALA A 53 2.03 15.13 -5.76
CA ALA A 53 1.82 16.10 -6.84
C ALA A 53 3.14 16.58 -7.46
N LEU A 54 4.15 16.87 -6.62
CA LEU A 54 5.49 17.26 -7.08
C LEU A 54 6.19 16.11 -7.81
N LEU A 55 6.09 14.88 -7.29
CA LEU A 55 6.62 13.69 -7.98
C LEU A 55 5.88 13.42 -9.30
N GLY A 56 4.56 13.59 -9.33
CA GLY A 56 3.76 13.46 -10.55
C GLY A 56 4.19 14.47 -11.62
N GLY A 57 4.35 15.74 -11.24
CA GLY A 57 4.85 16.80 -12.12
C GLY A 57 6.26 16.52 -12.62
N ALA A 58 7.17 16.14 -11.72
CA ALA A 58 8.54 15.76 -12.09
C ALA A 58 8.58 14.55 -13.04
N GLY A 59 7.68 13.57 -12.86
CA GLY A 59 7.54 12.43 -13.75
C GLY A 59 7.16 12.84 -15.17
N VAL A 60 6.14 13.70 -15.33
CA VAL A 60 5.72 14.21 -16.64
C VAL A 60 6.83 15.04 -17.30
N CYS A 61 7.48 15.93 -16.54
CA CYS A 61 8.63 16.70 -17.04
C CYS A 61 9.80 15.78 -17.46
N GLY A 62 10.06 14.71 -16.70
CA GLY A 62 11.06 13.71 -17.04
C GLY A 62 10.76 13.00 -18.37
N ILE A 63 9.52 12.58 -18.58
CA ILE A 63 9.08 11.95 -19.85
C ILE A 63 9.28 12.90 -21.03
N LEU A 64 8.88 14.16 -20.88
CA LEU A 64 9.06 15.19 -21.92
C LEU A 64 10.54 15.45 -22.21
N ALA A 65 11.39 15.47 -21.19
CA ALA A 65 12.84 15.63 -21.36
C ALA A 65 13.44 14.46 -22.14
N VAL A 66 13.05 13.21 -21.84
CA VAL A 66 13.48 12.02 -22.58
C VAL A 66 13.01 12.08 -24.04
N TRP A 67 11.79 12.53 -24.31
CA TRP A 67 11.28 12.70 -25.67
C TRP A 67 12.08 13.75 -26.46
N ALA A 68 12.35 14.91 -25.86
CA ALA A 68 13.14 15.96 -26.49
C ALA A 68 14.59 15.51 -26.77
N ALA A 69 15.18 14.75 -25.84
CA ALA A 69 16.49 14.12 -26.03
C ALA A 69 16.46 13.08 -27.16
N HIS A 70 15.40 12.28 -27.27
CA HIS A 70 15.22 11.34 -28.37
C HIS A 70 15.20 12.05 -29.73
N GLU A 71 14.42 13.13 -29.88
CA GLU A 71 14.38 13.88 -31.15
C GLU A 71 15.72 14.53 -31.51
N THR A 72 16.43 15.11 -30.55
CA THR A 72 17.72 15.75 -30.79
C THR A 72 18.80 14.74 -31.18
N VAL A 73 18.84 13.59 -30.51
CA VAL A 73 19.76 12.49 -30.87
C VAL A 73 19.41 11.93 -32.25
N LEU A 74 18.12 11.72 -32.55
CA LEU A 74 17.69 11.20 -33.84
C LEU A 74 18.06 12.15 -34.99
N ARG A 75 17.77 13.45 -34.87
CA ARG A 75 18.18 14.46 -35.88
C ARG A 75 19.70 14.57 -36.01
N GLY A 76 20.44 14.39 -34.92
CA GLY A 76 21.90 14.35 -34.94
C GLY A 76 22.44 13.13 -35.69
N LEU A 77 21.88 11.95 -35.43
CA LEU A 77 22.27 10.70 -36.08
C LEU A 77 21.87 10.64 -37.56
N GLU A 78 20.71 11.20 -37.93
CA GLU A 78 20.25 11.30 -39.32
C GLU A 78 21.18 12.14 -40.20
N ARG A 79 21.98 13.05 -39.61
CA ARG A 79 23.02 13.79 -40.35
C ARG A 79 24.22 12.92 -40.72
N VAL A 80 24.43 11.79 -40.05
CA VAL A 80 25.63 10.95 -40.18
C VAL A 80 25.31 9.56 -40.74
N MET A 81 24.09 9.05 -40.56
CA MET A 81 23.73 7.66 -40.90
C MET A 81 22.29 7.52 -41.42
N PRO A 82 21.99 6.54 -42.31
CA PRO A 82 20.63 6.25 -42.76
C PRO A 82 19.68 5.87 -41.61
N ARG A 83 18.46 6.42 -41.69
CA ARG A 83 17.39 6.41 -40.66
C ARG A 83 17.17 5.07 -39.94
N GLY A 84 17.22 3.95 -40.67
CA GLY A 84 16.98 2.62 -40.09
C GLY A 84 18.03 2.16 -39.08
N ARG A 85 19.32 2.41 -39.34
CA ARG A 85 20.40 2.03 -38.42
C ARG A 85 20.42 2.93 -37.19
N ALA A 86 20.09 4.21 -37.38
CA ALA A 86 20.01 5.17 -36.30
C ALA A 86 18.94 4.77 -35.26
N ALA A 87 17.75 4.42 -35.73
CA ALA A 87 16.68 3.93 -34.87
C ALA A 87 17.08 2.66 -34.11
N ALA A 88 17.71 1.68 -34.78
CA ALA A 88 18.11 0.43 -34.13
C ALA A 88 19.12 0.61 -32.99
N VAL A 89 20.15 1.44 -33.21
CA VAL A 89 21.15 1.77 -32.16
C VAL A 89 20.48 2.49 -30.99
N LEU A 90 19.61 3.44 -31.31
CA LEU A 90 18.93 4.25 -30.31
C LEU A 90 17.98 3.39 -29.46
N THR A 91 17.25 2.45 -30.07
CA THR A 91 16.40 1.49 -29.35
C THR A 91 17.22 0.57 -28.45
N CYS A 92 18.40 0.11 -28.89
CA CYS A 92 19.28 -0.70 -28.03
C CYS A 92 19.81 0.12 -26.83
N ALA A 93 20.19 1.39 -27.06
CA ALA A 93 20.64 2.27 -26.00
C ALA A 93 19.52 2.56 -24.98
N TYR A 94 18.32 2.90 -25.43
CA TYR A 94 17.17 3.10 -24.54
C TYR A 94 16.76 1.82 -23.84
N GLY A 95 16.75 0.68 -24.53
CA GLY A 95 16.42 -0.63 -23.95
C GLY A 95 17.39 -1.05 -22.86
N SER A 96 18.70 -0.86 -23.06
CA SER A 96 19.72 -1.17 -22.05
C SER A 96 19.65 -0.22 -20.85
N ALA A 97 19.44 1.08 -21.08
CA ALA A 97 19.22 2.05 -20.01
C ALA A 97 17.94 1.71 -19.19
N ALA A 98 16.85 1.35 -19.87
CA ALA A 98 15.60 0.96 -19.23
C ALA A 98 15.77 -0.32 -18.40
N ALA A 99 16.48 -1.32 -18.92
CA ALA A 99 16.78 -2.54 -18.19
C ALA A 99 17.62 -2.26 -16.92
N ALA A 100 18.66 -1.43 -17.03
CA ALA A 100 19.48 -1.04 -15.89
C ALA A 100 18.66 -0.30 -14.82
N LEU A 101 17.81 0.65 -15.24
CA LEU A 101 16.92 1.37 -14.33
C LEU A 101 15.89 0.45 -13.67
N ALA A 102 15.34 -0.51 -14.41
CA ALA A 102 14.40 -1.49 -13.87
C ALA A 102 15.05 -2.37 -12.78
N VAL A 103 16.29 -2.81 -12.99
CA VAL A 103 17.06 -3.55 -11.98
C VAL A 103 17.32 -2.68 -10.75
N ALA A 104 17.84 -1.47 -10.94
CA ALA A 104 18.12 -0.55 -9.83
C ALA A 104 16.85 -0.17 -9.04
N ALA A 105 15.71 0.01 -9.73
CA ALA A 105 14.43 0.27 -9.09
C ALA A 105 13.97 -0.94 -8.26
N ARG A 106 14.12 -2.16 -8.80
CA ARG A 106 13.77 -3.39 -8.09
C ARG A 106 14.60 -3.57 -6.82
N ASP A 107 15.90 -3.30 -6.89
CA ASP A 107 16.80 -3.38 -5.73
C ASP A 107 16.41 -2.36 -4.65
N ARG A 108 16.08 -1.12 -5.07
CA ARG A 108 15.61 -0.06 -4.16
C ARG A 108 14.29 -0.42 -3.47
N VAL A 109 13.35 -1.00 -4.22
CA VAL A 109 12.05 -1.43 -3.68
C VAL A 109 12.22 -2.58 -2.69
N ASN A 110 13.04 -3.57 -3.00
CA ASN A 110 13.32 -4.68 -2.10
C ASN A 110 13.98 -4.19 -0.80
N ALA A 111 15.01 -3.35 -0.90
CA ALA A 111 15.66 -2.78 0.28
C ALA A 111 14.71 -1.95 1.16
N ALA A 112 13.77 -1.22 0.54
CA ALA A 112 12.75 -0.48 1.28
C ALA A 112 11.73 -1.42 1.96
N ALA A 113 11.37 -2.52 1.30
CA ALA A 113 10.46 -3.53 1.87
C ALA A 113 11.10 -4.24 3.08
N ASP A 114 12.38 -4.63 2.96
CA ASP A 114 13.12 -5.27 4.05
C ASP A 114 13.24 -4.33 5.26
N ALA A 115 13.59 -3.05 5.03
CA ALA A 115 13.65 -2.06 6.10
C ALA A 115 12.30 -1.80 6.78
N ALA A 116 11.20 -1.88 6.02
CA ALA A 116 9.86 -1.74 6.59
C ALA A 116 9.46 -2.96 7.43
N ALA A 117 9.83 -4.17 7.00
CA ALA A 117 9.61 -5.40 7.76
C ALA A 117 10.37 -5.36 9.10
N ASP A 118 11.65 -4.98 9.07
CA ASP A 118 12.49 -4.84 10.27
C ASP A 118 11.92 -3.81 11.27
N ALA A 119 11.37 -2.71 10.75
CA ALA A 119 10.75 -1.67 11.59
C ALA A 119 9.50 -2.21 12.31
N LEU A 120 8.64 -2.94 11.60
CA LEU A 120 7.46 -3.58 12.17
C LEU A 120 7.83 -4.62 13.24
N GLU A 121 8.85 -5.42 12.99
CA GLU A 121 9.29 -6.47 13.93
C GLU A 121 9.82 -5.85 15.24
N LYS A 122 10.63 -4.78 15.14
CA LYS A 122 11.09 -4.03 16.32
C LYS A 122 9.94 -3.41 17.12
N GLU A 123 8.92 -2.91 16.45
CA GLU A 123 7.77 -2.31 17.12
C GLU A 123 6.92 -3.38 17.84
N ALA A 124 6.75 -4.55 17.21
CA ALA A 124 6.11 -5.71 17.83
C ALA A 124 6.87 -6.22 19.07
N ASP A 125 8.20 -6.28 18.99
CA ASP A 125 9.04 -6.69 20.12
C ASP A 125 9.06 -5.65 21.25
N GLY A 126 9.02 -4.36 20.92
CA GLY A 126 8.85 -3.28 21.90
C GLY A 126 7.56 -3.42 22.71
N MET A 127 6.44 -3.77 22.05
CA MET A 127 5.17 -4.04 22.73
C MET A 127 5.23 -5.29 23.61
N ARG A 128 5.88 -6.37 23.16
CA ARG A 128 6.06 -7.60 23.96
C ARG A 128 6.94 -7.37 25.19
N ALA A 129 8.01 -6.60 25.04
CA ALA A 129 8.90 -6.23 26.14
C ALA A 129 8.19 -5.33 27.16
N GLY A 130 7.35 -4.40 26.70
CA GLY A 130 6.50 -3.58 27.56
C GLY A 130 5.45 -4.38 28.34
N ALA A 131 4.89 -5.43 27.73
CA ALA A 131 3.92 -6.32 28.39
C ALA A 131 4.59 -7.28 29.41
N ALA A 132 5.89 -7.56 29.25
CA ALA A 132 6.67 -8.39 30.17
C ALA A 132 7.29 -7.59 31.34
N ALA A 133 7.18 -6.26 31.33
CA ALA A 133 7.66 -5.43 32.44
C ALA A 133 6.77 -5.63 33.68
N PRO A 134 7.33 -5.98 34.85
CA PRO A 134 6.55 -6.16 36.07
C PRO A 134 5.88 -4.83 36.45
N ARG A 135 4.57 -4.88 36.71
CA ARG A 135 3.82 -3.71 37.20
C ARG A 135 4.52 -3.19 38.46
N PRO A 136 4.84 -1.88 38.56
CA PRO A 136 5.39 -1.34 39.79
C PRO A 136 4.40 -1.63 40.91
N GLU A 137 4.86 -2.39 41.91
CA GLU A 137 4.13 -2.70 43.12
C GLU A 137 3.65 -1.38 43.73
N GLU A 138 2.34 -1.23 43.89
CA GLU A 138 1.78 -0.07 44.58
C GLU A 138 2.34 -0.02 46.00
N PRO A 139 3.03 1.08 46.40
CA PRO A 139 3.42 1.25 47.78
C PRO A 139 2.16 1.53 48.58
N GLY A 140 1.77 0.54 49.39
CA GLY A 140 0.58 0.58 50.24
C GLY A 140 0.56 1.80 51.18
N ALA A 141 -0.65 2.32 51.35
CA ALA A 141 -1.05 3.22 52.42
C ALA A 141 -2.42 2.78 52.93
#